data_AF-A0A929EGD6-F1
#
_entry.id   AF-A0A929EGD6-F1
#
_cell.length_a   1.000
_cell.length_b   1.000
_cell.length_c   1.000
_cell.angle_alpha   90.00
_cell.angle_beta   90.00
_cell.angle_gamma   90.00
#
_symmetry.space_group_name_H-M   'P 1'
#
loop_
_entity.id
_entity.type
_entity.pdbx_description
1 polymer ?
#
loop_
_entity_poly.entity_id
_entity_poly.type
_entity_poly.pdbx_seq_one_letter_code
_entity_poly.pdbx_strand_id
1 'polypeptide(L)'
;MKIAVWDISTRVFHWALVAACVTAYLTSRTERYIELHAVSGYALFCFVLFRLVWGFVGNRYARFSNFIRGWKKTRDCLADLLSFKPHRNIGHNPAVGWVVLIMLAVLLVVSITGVVTYSGEENKGFLAGAFSFSTAQYAHLIHSYIAYAFVLVIVLHVSAALVHDFIFRENIIVAMITGHKEDAEGFAARSETEAPQRAGRSARLAAFLLLSVLGGWVLVSFNLTSVLHTEYVPHAEPPVLVRDATGTPVPFVENELWFGECGESCHGVFHPTLLPEKSWVLVMAGLDEHFGDDASLEPDEVEEILKFLVANSAERSTTEASQKILWTMEESSPLLRITRMPYWLKKHSKIKDEVYGRSSVTSPSNCAACHRDAAVGRFDDTQIVVPD
;
A
#
# COMPACT_ATOMS: atom_id res chain seq x y z
N MET A 1 -2.52 1.01 45.65
CA MET A 1 -1.13 1.37 45.22
C MET A 1 -1.00 1.22 43.71
N LYS A 2 -0.11 1.98 43.07
CA LYS A 2 0.16 1.89 41.61
C LYS A 2 1.34 0.94 41.36
N ILE A 3 1.14 -0.12 40.60
CA ILE A 3 2.17 -1.09 40.21
C ILE A 3 2.56 -0.80 38.75
N ALA A 4 3.86 -0.69 38.46
CA ALA A 4 4.35 -0.57 37.09
C ALA A 4 4.21 -1.92 36.38
N VAL A 5 3.33 -1.99 35.37
CA VAL A 5 3.04 -3.22 34.62
C VAL A 5 3.63 -3.18 33.21
N TRP A 6 3.61 -2.00 32.58
CA TRP A 6 4.09 -1.81 31.20
C TRP A 6 5.24 -0.81 31.14
N ASP A 7 6.39 -1.27 30.64
CA ASP A 7 7.53 -0.39 30.40
C ASP A 7 7.23 0.64 29.29
N ILE A 8 7.99 1.74 29.27
CA ILE A 8 7.78 2.83 28.30
C ILE A 8 8.00 2.37 26.86
N SER A 9 8.94 1.45 26.60
CA SER A 9 9.26 1.00 25.24
C SER A 9 8.11 0.20 24.63
N THR A 10 7.48 -0.68 25.42
CA THR A 10 6.27 -1.42 25.01
C THR A 10 5.10 -0.47 24.72
N ARG A 11 4.93 0.60 25.51
CA ARG A 11 3.87 1.58 25.29
C ARG A 11 4.08 2.41 24.03
N VAL A 12 5.29 2.93 23.83
CA VAL A 12 5.64 3.69 22.62
C VAL A 12 5.48 2.81 21.39
N PHE A 13 5.96 1.55 21.43
CA PHE A 13 5.76 0.59 20.35
C PHE A 13 4.28 0.36 20.04
N HIS A 14 3.45 0.14 21.05
CA HIS A 14 2.03 -0.11 20.85
C HIS A 14 1.33 1.08 20.19
N TRP A 15 1.53 2.29 20.70
CA TRP A 15 0.89 3.49 20.15
C TRP A 15 1.44 3.86 18.78
N ALA A 16 2.71 3.60 18.51
CA ALA A 16 3.29 3.66 17.16
C ALA A 16 2.60 2.70 16.18
N LEU A 17 2.39 1.45 16.60
CA LEU A 17 1.70 0.44 15.81
C LEU A 17 0.25 0.86 15.53
N VAL A 18 -0.45 1.37 16.56
CA VAL A 18 -1.82 1.92 16.41
C VAL A 18 -1.84 3.07 15.41
N ALA A 19 -0.94 4.04 15.54
CA ALA A 19 -0.87 5.18 14.63
C ALA A 19 -0.63 4.72 13.17
N ALA A 20 0.32 3.82 12.94
CA ALA A 20 0.60 3.30 11.61
C ALA A 20 -0.58 2.50 11.02
N CYS A 21 -1.27 1.68 11.83
CA CYS A 21 -2.49 0.98 11.42
C CYS A 21 -3.61 1.94 11.03
N VAL A 22 -3.83 2.98 11.83
CA VAL A 22 -4.87 4.00 11.56
C VAL A 22 -4.53 4.77 10.29
N THR A 23 -3.28 5.23 10.13
CA THR A 23 -2.85 5.91 8.90
C THR A 23 -3.06 5.01 7.69
N ALA A 24 -2.58 3.76 7.72
CA ALA A 24 -2.75 2.81 6.62
C ALA A 24 -4.24 2.57 6.28
N TYR A 25 -5.12 2.48 7.28
CA TYR A 25 -6.56 2.28 7.04
C TYR A 25 -7.24 3.52 6.44
N LEU A 26 -6.89 4.71 6.92
CA LEU A 26 -7.49 5.96 6.42
C LEU A 26 -7.03 6.28 5.00
N THR A 27 -5.80 5.92 4.65
CA THR A 27 -5.22 6.20 3.33
C THR A 27 -5.52 5.12 2.29
N SER A 28 -6.00 3.95 2.68
CA SER A 28 -6.25 2.83 1.74
C SER A 28 -7.39 3.04 0.76
N ARG A 29 -8.27 4.01 1.00
CA ARG A 29 -9.50 4.20 0.20
C ARG A 29 -9.32 5.09 -1.04
N THR A 30 -8.20 5.80 -1.15
CA THR A 30 -7.99 6.78 -2.22
C THR A 30 -6.59 6.64 -2.79
N GLU A 31 -6.49 6.52 -4.11
CA GLU A 31 -5.22 6.38 -4.84
C GLU A 31 -4.28 7.56 -4.58
N ARG A 32 -4.83 8.75 -4.35
CA ARG A 32 -4.08 9.96 -3.94
C ARG A 32 -3.18 9.74 -2.72
N TYR A 33 -3.53 8.83 -1.82
CA TYR A 33 -2.77 8.56 -0.60
C TYR A 33 -2.06 7.20 -0.61
N ILE A 34 -1.92 6.57 -1.79
CA ILE A 34 -1.30 5.24 -1.93
C ILE A 34 0.13 5.21 -1.40
N GLU A 35 0.92 6.26 -1.62
CA GLU A 35 2.29 6.33 -1.12
C GLU A 35 2.33 6.36 0.41
N LEU A 36 1.42 7.12 1.05
CA LEU A 36 1.33 7.19 2.51
C LEU A 36 0.82 5.86 3.09
N HIS A 37 -0.10 5.19 2.39
CA HIS A 37 -0.52 3.81 2.70
C HIS A 37 0.67 2.85 2.66
N ALA A 38 1.44 2.85 1.56
CA ALA A 38 2.59 1.97 1.37
C ALA A 38 3.69 2.21 2.43
N VAL A 39 4.04 3.48 2.70
CA VAL A 39 5.01 3.85 3.76
C VAL A 39 4.56 3.36 5.13
N SER A 40 3.27 3.50 5.44
CA SER A 40 2.71 2.98 6.70
C SER A 40 2.77 1.45 6.75
N GLY A 41 2.51 0.77 5.63
CA GLY A 41 2.66 -0.68 5.48
C GLY A 41 4.09 -1.18 5.71
N TYR A 42 5.09 -0.46 5.16
CA TYR A 42 6.52 -0.75 5.41
C TYR A 42 6.90 -0.54 6.88
N ALA A 43 6.40 0.52 7.52
CA ALA A 43 6.63 0.75 8.94
C ALA A 43 6.02 -0.37 9.80
N LEU A 44 4.79 -0.79 9.50
CA LEU A 44 4.14 -1.94 10.14
C LEU A 44 4.94 -3.23 9.97
N PHE A 45 5.45 -3.50 8.77
CA PHE A 45 6.32 -4.65 8.51
C PHE A 45 7.55 -4.64 9.42
N CYS A 46 8.25 -3.51 9.48
CA CYS A 46 9.42 -3.32 10.34
C CYS A 46 9.07 -3.48 11.83
N PHE A 47 7.94 -2.92 12.28
CA PHE A 47 7.47 -3.07 13.66
C PHE A 47 7.16 -4.51 14.02
N VAL A 48 6.52 -5.26 13.12
CA VAL A 48 6.22 -6.68 13.32
C VAL A 48 7.51 -7.50 13.40
N LEU A 49 8.45 -7.31 12.47
CA LEU A 49 9.75 -8.00 12.50
C LEU A 49 10.52 -7.70 13.79
N PHE A 50 10.59 -6.43 14.18
CA PHE A 50 11.16 -6.03 15.46
C PHE A 50 10.49 -6.76 16.63
N ARG A 51 9.15 -6.79 16.66
CA ARG A 51 8.41 -7.41 17.75
C ARG A 51 8.58 -8.92 17.82
N LEU A 52 8.69 -9.58 16.67
CA LEU A 52 8.99 -11.02 16.58
C LEU A 52 10.35 -11.30 17.20
N VAL A 53 11.41 -10.59 16.79
CA VAL A 53 12.76 -10.74 17.36
C VAL A 53 12.77 -10.43 18.86
N TRP A 54 12.12 -9.33 19.26
CA TRP A 54 12.03 -8.92 20.66
C TRP A 54 11.23 -9.89 21.52
N GLY A 55 10.26 -10.61 20.93
CA GLY A 55 9.50 -11.67 21.59
C GLY A 55 10.34 -12.91 21.94
N PHE A 56 11.52 -13.09 21.35
CA PHE A 56 12.46 -14.14 21.74
C PHE A 56 13.57 -13.63 22.66
N VAL A 57 14.17 -12.47 22.34
CA VAL A 57 15.40 -11.99 23.00
C VAL A 57 15.14 -10.96 24.11
N GLY A 58 13.95 -10.34 24.14
CA GLY A 58 13.60 -9.23 25.02
C GLY A 58 13.54 -9.54 26.52
N ASN A 59 13.14 -8.55 27.32
CA ASN A 59 13.00 -8.71 28.78
C ASN A 59 11.90 -9.73 29.15
N ARG A 60 11.87 -10.21 30.40
CA ARG A 60 10.92 -11.22 30.91
C ARG A 60 9.49 -10.96 30.42
N TYR A 61 8.96 -9.76 30.58
CA TYR A 61 7.57 -9.46 30.18
C TYR A 61 7.33 -9.41 28.65
N ALA A 62 8.38 -9.21 27.86
CA ALA A 62 8.27 -9.12 26.40
C ALA A 62 8.31 -10.49 25.70
N ARG A 63 8.85 -11.52 26.37
CA ARG A 63 9.07 -12.85 25.79
C ARG A 63 7.80 -13.65 25.63
N PHE A 64 7.65 -14.26 24.45
CA PHE A 64 6.54 -15.15 24.08
C PHE A 64 6.31 -16.27 25.11
N SER A 65 7.38 -16.86 25.64
CA SER A 65 7.32 -17.94 26.64
C SER A 65 6.69 -17.55 27.97
N ASN A 66 6.64 -16.26 28.31
CA ASN A 66 6.11 -15.80 29.60
C ASN A 66 4.60 -15.53 29.58
N PHE A 67 4.02 -15.27 28.41
CA PHE A 67 2.59 -14.94 28.31
C PHE A 67 1.77 -15.89 27.43
N ILE A 68 2.38 -16.66 26.52
CA ILE A 68 1.67 -17.71 25.78
C ILE A 68 1.53 -18.92 26.71
N ARG A 69 0.28 -19.23 27.07
CA ARG A 69 -0.06 -20.41 27.87
C ARG A 69 -0.71 -21.47 26.99
N GLY A 70 -0.59 -22.73 27.40
CA GLY A 70 -1.14 -23.86 26.65
C GLY A 70 -2.65 -23.72 26.39
N TRP A 71 -3.10 -24.32 25.28
CA TRP A 71 -4.47 -24.20 24.76
C TRP A 71 -5.57 -24.50 25.80
N LYS A 72 -5.37 -25.52 26.65
CA LYS A 72 -6.31 -25.89 27.73
C LYS A 72 -6.60 -24.71 28.68
N LYS A 73 -5.55 -24.03 29.17
CA LYS A 73 -5.68 -22.86 30.05
C LYS A 73 -6.32 -21.66 29.35
N THR A 74 -6.16 -21.57 28.03
CA THR A 74 -6.75 -20.50 27.22
C THR A 74 -8.26 -20.70 27.07
N ARG A 75 -8.68 -21.92 26.77
CA ARG A 75 -10.10 -22.28 26.65
C ARG A 75 -10.84 -22.10 27.98
N ASP A 76 -10.24 -22.57 29.07
CA ASP A 76 -10.83 -22.44 30.41
C ASP A 76 -10.99 -20.95 30.77
N CYS A 77 -10.00 -20.12 30.46
CA CYS A 77 -10.10 -18.68 30.67
C CYS A 77 -11.15 -17.98 29.79
N LEU A 78 -11.33 -18.43 28.54
CA LEU A 78 -12.37 -17.90 27.66
C LEU A 78 -13.78 -18.28 28.17
N ALA A 79 -13.93 -19.50 28.70
CA ALA A 79 -15.17 -19.95 29.32
C ALA A 79 -15.50 -19.17 30.60
N ASP A 80 -14.49 -18.86 31.43
CA ASP A 80 -14.65 -18.02 32.62
C ASP A 80 -15.04 -16.58 32.27
N LEU A 81 -14.50 -16.04 31.18
CA LEU A 81 -14.84 -14.71 30.65
C LEU A 81 -16.30 -14.65 30.18
N LEU A 82 -16.74 -15.67 29.43
CA LEU A 82 -18.13 -15.81 28.97
C LEU A 82 -19.11 -16.04 30.13
N SER A 83 -18.62 -16.59 31.25
CA SER A 83 -19.39 -16.84 32.46
C SER A 83 -19.36 -15.67 33.46
N PHE A 84 -18.80 -14.51 33.09
CA PHE A 84 -18.63 -13.33 33.96
C PHE A 84 -17.90 -13.60 35.29
N LYS A 85 -16.99 -14.58 35.34
CA LYS A 85 -16.14 -14.89 36.50
C LYS A 85 -14.65 -14.80 36.18
N PRO A 86 -14.13 -13.65 35.70
CA PRO A 86 -12.73 -13.55 35.32
C PRO A 86 -11.79 -13.66 36.53
N HIS A 87 -10.83 -14.58 36.47
CA HIS A 87 -9.70 -14.59 37.40
C HIS A 87 -8.75 -13.40 37.11
N ARG A 88 -8.48 -12.57 38.12
CA ARG A 88 -7.56 -11.42 38.00
C ARG A 88 -6.13 -11.90 37.72
N ASN A 89 -5.65 -11.64 36.51
CA ASN A 89 -4.26 -11.86 36.12
C ASN A 89 -3.48 -10.53 36.14
N ILE A 90 -2.23 -10.55 36.64
CA ILE A 90 -1.38 -9.35 36.78
C ILE A 90 -0.83 -8.90 35.41
N GLY A 91 -0.60 -9.84 34.49
CA GLY A 91 -0.12 -9.59 33.11
C GLY A 91 -1.17 -9.94 32.04
N HIS A 92 -0.74 -10.45 30.89
CA HIS A 92 -1.69 -10.92 29.86
C HIS A 92 -2.45 -12.16 30.34
N ASN A 93 -3.78 -12.10 30.22
CA ASN A 93 -4.63 -13.27 30.23
C ASN A 93 -4.15 -14.26 29.14
N PRO A 94 -4.12 -15.59 29.39
CA PRO A 94 -3.85 -16.61 28.37
C PRO A 94 -4.49 -16.35 27.00
N ALA A 95 -5.75 -15.87 26.97
CA ALA A 95 -6.47 -15.54 25.74
C ALA A 95 -5.84 -14.34 25.00
N VAL A 96 -5.42 -13.30 25.71
CA VAL A 96 -4.76 -12.12 25.12
C VAL A 96 -3.42 -12.49 24.49
N GLY A 97 -2.69 -13.46 25.06
CA GLY A 97 -1.45 -13.94 24.47
C GLY A 97 -1.61 -14.53 23.07
N TRP A 98 -2.69 -15.30 22.85
CA TRP A 98 -3.04 -15.83 21.53
C TRP A 98 -3.52 -14.75 20.57
N VAL A 99 -4.31 -13.78 21.04
CA VAL A 99 -4.75 -12.64 20.21
C VAL A 99 -3.55 -11.84 19.72
N VAL A 100 -2.55 -11.58 20.56
CA VAL A 100 -1.31 -10.90 20.12
C VAL A 100 -0.60 -11.67 19.01
N LEU A 101 -0.48 -12.99 19.13
CA LEU A 101 0.12 -13.82 18.07
C LEU A 101 -0.67 -13.76 16.76
N ILE A 102 -2.01 -13.86 16.84
CA ILE A 102 -2.89 -13.76 15.68
C ILE A 102 -2.72 -12.39 15.02
N MET A 103 -2.75 -11.30 15.80
CA MET A 103 -2.57 -9.94 15.28
C MET A 103 -1.20 -9.75 14.61
N LEU A 104 -0.12 -10.28 15.20
CA LEU A 104 1.22 -10.24 14.60
C LEU A 104 1.31 -11.05 13.30
N ALA A 105 0.71 -12.24 13.27
CA ALA A 105 0.69 -13.08 12.08
C ALA A 105 -0.11 -12.43 10.95
N VAL A 106 -1.30 -11.91 11.27
CA VAL A 106 -2.15 -11.20 10.31
C VAL A 106 -1.46 -9.96 9.77
N LEU A 107 -0.88 -9.12 10.64
CA LEU A 107 -0.11 -7.95 10.21
C LEU A 107 1.08 -8.33 9.32
N LEU A 108 1.80 -9.41 9.65
CA LEU A 108 2.91 -9.88 8.82
C LEU A 108 2.43 -10.22 7.41
N VAL A 109 1.33 -10.98 7.29
CA VAL A 109 0.79 -11.40 5.99
C VAL A 109 0.25 -10.20 5.21
N VAL A 110 -0.48 -9.28 5.85
CA VAL A 110 -0.99 -8.05 5.21
C VAL A 110 0.18 -7.19 4.71
N SER A 111 1.22 -7.00 5.52
CA SER A 111 2.40 -6.25 5.11
C SER A 111 3.13 -6.91 3.93
N ILE A 112 3.39 -8.22 3.97
CA ILE A 112 4.08 -8.93 2.87
C ILE A 112 3.27 -8.83 1.57
N THR A 113 1.97 -9.13 1.63
CA THR A 113 1.09 -9.05 0.45
C THR A 113 0.99 -7.62 -0.08
N GLY A 114 1.02 -6.61 0.80
CA GLY A 114 1.06 -5.20 0.40
C GLY A 114 2.36 -4.83 -0.32
N VAL A 115 3.51 -5.32 0.13
CA VAL A 115 4.81 -5.11 -0.55
C VAL A 115 4.80 -5.74 -1.94
N VAL A 116 4.28 -6.96 -2.08
CA VAL A 116 4.16 -7.64 -3.39
C VAL A 116 3.21 -6.89 -4.32
N THR A 117 2.09 -6.41 -3.80
CA THR A 117 1.09 -5.63 -4.55
C THR A 117 1.71 -4.32 -5.07
N TYR A 118 2.31 -3.54 -4.18
CA TYR A 118 2.93 -2.25 -4.52
C TYR A 118 4.11 -2.40 -5.51
N SER A 119 4.83 -3.52 -5.41
CA SER A 119 5.93 -3.85 -6.32
C SER A 119 5.47 -4.17 -7.75
N GLY A 120 4.36 -4.90 -7.92
CA GLY A 120 3.97 -5.41 -9.24
C GLY A 120 2.81 -4.66 -9.91
N GLU A 121 1.90 -4.04 -9.16
CA GLU A 121 0.84 -3.19 -9.73
C GLU A 121 1.38 -1.79 -10.05
N GLU A 122 2.02 -1.16 -9.06
CA GLU A 122 2.53 0.23 -9.19
C GLU A 122 3.94 0.30 -9.75
N ASN A 123 4.66 -0.83 -9.81
CA ASN A 123 6.08 -0.89 -10.15
C ASN A 123 6.95 0.05 -9.25
N LYS A 124 6.61 0.12 -7.95
CA LYS A 124 7.23 1.02 -6.97
C LYS A 124 7.81 0.28 -5.77
N GLY A 125 8.60 1.00 -4.97
CA GLY A 125 9.21 0.50 -3.75
C GLY A 125 10.50 -0.29 -3.98
N PHE A 126 11.07 -0.86 -2.92
CA PHE A 126 12.39 -1.50 -2.97
C PHE A 126 12.43 -2.79 -3.80
N LEU A 127 11.26 -3.35 -4.13
CA LEU A 127 11.10 -4.52 -4.99
C LEU A 127 10.43 -4.17 -6.32
N ALA A 128 10.45 -2.90 -6.77
CA ALA A 128 9.85 -2.49 -8.05
C ALA A 128 10.21 -3.48 -9.18
N GLY A 129 9.19 -4.01 -9.86
CA GLY A 129 9.35 -4.92 -11.00
C GLY A 129 9.75 -6.36 -10.66
N ALA A 130 9.92 -6.70 -9.37
CA ALA A 130 10.28 -8.05 -8.94
C ALA A 130 9.15 -9.07 -9.11
N PHE A 131 7.89 -8.62 -9.12
CA PHE A 131 6.71 -9.47 -9.27
C PHE A 131 5.92 -9.09 -10.53
N SER A 132 5.32 -10.09 -11.19
CA SER A 132 4.42 -9.84 -12.32
C SER A 132 3.12 -9.16 -11.86
N PHE A 133 2.49 -8.43 -12.78
CA PHE A 133 1.17 -7.82 -12.54
C PHE A 133 0.13 -8.85 -12.06
N SER A 134 0.10 -10.03 -12.67
CA SER A 134 -0.79 -11.12 -12.27
C SER A 134 -0.56 -11.60 -10.83
N THR A 135 0.70 -11.77 -10.43
CA THR A 135 1.06 -12.15 -9.05
C THR A 135 0.64 -11.07 -8.06
N ALA A 136 0.85 -9.80 -8.43
CA ALA A 136 0.47 -8.66 -7.63
C ALA A 136 -1.04 -8.55 -7.44
N GLN A 137 -1.86 -8.81 -8.47
CA GLN A 137 -3.33 -8.87 -8.35
C GLN A 137 -3.80 -9.94 -7.34
N TYR A 138 -3.20 -11.14 -7.37
CA TYR A 138 -3.51 -12.16 -6.37
C TYR A 138 -3.10 -11.73 -4.96
N ALA A 139 -1.93 -11.10 -4.82
CA ALA A 139 -1.48 -10.55 -3.55
C ALA A 139 -2.41 -9.44 -3.05
N HIS A 140 -2.92 -8.56 -3.94
CA HIS A 140 -3.85 -7.49 -3.62
C HIS A 140 -5.20 -8.04 -3.14
N LEU A 141 -5.69 -9.11 -3.78
CA LEU A 141 -6.91 -9.79 -3.34
C LEU A 141 -6.75 -10.32 -1.90
N ILE A 142 -5.66 -11.03 -1.64
CA ILE A 142 -5.34 -11.56 -0.30
C ILE A 142 -5.17 -10.41 0.70
N HIS A 143 -4.43 -9.36 0.32
CA HIS A 143 -4.20 -8.16 1.12
C HIS A 143 -5.54 -7.54 1.55
N SER A 144 -6.46 -7.36 0.61
CA SER A 144 -7.78 -6.77 0.86
C SER A 144 -8.60 -7.60 1.84
N TYR A 145 -8.75 -8.92 1.59
CA TYR A 145 -9.54 -9.78 2.47
C TYR A 145 -8.95 -9.87 3.88
N ILE A 146 -7.63 -10.05 3.99
CA ILE A 146 -6.98 -10.17 5.28
C ILE A 146 -6.98 -8.82 6.01
N ALA A 147 -6.85 -7.69 5.32
CA ALA A 147 -6.98 -6.36 5.93
C ALA A 147 -8.37 -6.14 6.53
N TYR A 148 -9.45 -6.53 5.84
CA TYR A 148 -10.80 -6.47 6.40
C TYR A 148 -10.98 -7.39 7.61
N ALA A 149 -10.46 -8.63 7.54
CA ALA A 149 -10.45 -9.54 8.69
C ALA A 149 -9.64 -8.97 9.87
N PHE A 150 -8.55 -8.26 9.60
CA PHE A 150 -7.74 -7.63 10.62
C PHE A 150 -8.48 -6.49 11.31
N VAL A 151 -9.21 -5.66 10.56
CA VAL A 151 -10.08 -4.61 11.15
C VAL A 151 -11.09 -5.24 12.12
N LEU A 152 -11.70 -6.37 11.78
CA LEU A 152 -12.57 -7.10 12.70
C LEU A 152 -11.84 -7.52 13.99
N VAL A 153 -10.62 -8.06 13.87
CA VAL A 153 -9.79 -8.43 15.04
C VAL A 153 -9.47 -7.20 15.90
N ILE A 154 -9.16 -6.05 15.30
CA ILE A 154 -8.93 -4.79 16.04
C ILE A 154 -10.20 -4.37 16.80
N VAL A 155 -11.37 -4.41 16.15
CA VAL A 155 -12.65 -4.08 16.79
C VAL A 155 -12.92 -4.98 17.99
N LEU A 156 -12.69 -6.29 17.85
CA LEU A 156 -12.82 -7.25 18.95
C LEU A 156 -11.82 -6.96 20.08
N HIS A 157 -10.57 -6.65 19.74
CA HIS A 157 -9.52 -6.30 20.70
C HIS A 157 -9.87 -5.03 21.50
N VAL A 158 -10.30 -3.97 20.82
CA VAL A 158 -10.70 -2.70 21.46
C VAL A 158 -11.96 -2.92 22.31
N SER A 159 -12.94 -3.67 21.81
CA SER A 159 -14.16 -3.99 22.57
C SER A 159 -13.84 -4.75 23.85
N ALA A 160 -12.94 -5.74 23.79
CA ALA A 160 -12.48 -6.46 24.97
C ALA A 160 -11.78 -5.52 25.96
N ALA A 161 -10.92 -4.61 25.48
CA ALA A 161 -10.28 -3.61 26.34
C ALA A 161 -11.30 -2.71 27.04
N LEU A 162 -12.32 -2.23 26.32
CA LEU A 162 -13.41 -1.41 26.88
C LEU A 162 -14.24 -2.17 27.91
N VAL A 163 -14.56 -3.46 27.67
CA VAL A 163 -15.25 -4.31 28.65
C VAL A 163 -14.43 -4.44 29.94
N HIS A 164 -13.11 -4.67 29.82
CA HIS A 164 -12.24 -4.74 30.99
C HIS A 164 -12.12 -3.40 31.75
N ASP A 165 -12.18 -2.27 31.04
CA ASP A 165 -12.12 -0.94 31.65
C ASP A 165 -13.44 -0.57 32.33
N PHE A 166 -14.57 -0.74 31.65
CA PHE A 166 -15.88 -0.25 32.13
C PHE A 166 -16.65 -1.27 32.98
N ILE A 167 -16.61 -2.55 32.62
CA ILE A 167 -17.35 -3.61 33.33
C ILE A 167 -16.50 -4.14 34.47
N PHE A 168 -15.26 -4.57 34.17
CA PHE A 168 -14.38 -5.18 35.17
C PHE A 168 -13.56 -4.15 35.98
N ARG A 169 -13.61 -2.85 35.62
CA ARG A 169 -12.92 -1.75 36.31
C ARG A 169 -11.44 -2.02 36.54
N GLU A 170 -10.79 -2.65 35.57
CA GLU A 170 -9.38 -3.03 35.65
C GLU A 170 -8.42 -1.92 35.17
N ASN A 171 -8.96 -0.80 34.66
CA ASN A 171 -8.22 0.39 34.21
C ASN A 171 -7.07 0.05 33.24
N ILE A 172 -7.31 -0.89 32.32
CA ILE A 172 -6.29 -1.42 31.39
C ILE A 172 -5.88 -0.36 30.37
N ILE A 173 -6.83 0.47 29.92
CA ILE A 173 -6.54 1.53 28.93
C ILE A 173 -5.63 2.58 29.57
N VAL A 174 -5.97 3.03 30.78
CA VAL A 174 -5.14 3.97 31.55
C VAL A 174 -3.78 3.36 31.87
N ALA A 175 -3.71 2.06 32.19
CA ALA A 175 -2.44 1.37 32.38
C ALA A 175 -1.59 1.34 31.10
N MET A 176 -2.19 1.27 29.92
CA MET A 176 -1.47 1.31 28.65
C MET A 176 -0.94 2.71 28.29
N ILE A 177 -1.55 3.77 28.83
CA ILE A 177 -1.07 5.14 28.69
C ILE A 177 -0.02 5.45 29.77
N THR A 178 -0.32 5.15 31.03
CA THR A 178 0.48 5.56 32.20
C THR A 178 1.54 4.54 32.62
N GLY A 179 1.43 3.29 32.16
CA GLY A 179 2.30 2.18 32.53
C GLY A 179 1.96 1.53 33.88
N HIS A 180 0.97 2.06 34.60
CA HIS A 180 0.67 1.67 35.97
C HIS A 180 -0.74 1.10 36.12
N LYS A 181 -0.88 0.00 36.86
CA LYS A 181 -2.18 -0.57 37.26
C LYS A 181 -2.42 -0.31 38.74
N GLU A 182 -3.66 -0.01 39.12
CA GLU A 182 -4.03 0.15 40.52
C GLU A 182 -4.35 -1.22 41.13
N ASP A 183 -3.56 -1.64 42.12
CA ASP A 183 -3.84 -2.81 42.95
C ASP A 183 -4.13 -2.32 44.38
N ALA A 184 -5.36 -2.52 44.84
CA ALA A 184 -5.81 -2.12 46.17
C ALA A 184 -5.63 -3.23 47.22
N GLU A 185 -5.45 -4.50 46.84
CA GLU A 185 -5.50 -5.63 47.79
C GLU A 185 -4.31 -6.60 47.68
N GLY A 186 -3.56 -6.63 46.58
CA GLY A 186 -2.53 -7.64 46.32
C GLY A 186 -1.09 -7.29 46.69
N PHE A 187 -0.82 -6.10 47.24
CA PHE A 187 0.55 -5.60 47.48
C PHE A 187 1.23 -6.24 48.71
N ALA A 188 0.50 -6.46 49.80
CA ALA A 188 1.08 -6.94 51.06
C ALA A 188 1.68 -8.35 50.95
N ALA A 189 1.12 -9.21 50.09
CA ALA A 189 1.60 -10.58 49.92
C ALA A 189 2.80 -10.73 48.98
N ARG A 190 3.21 -9.68 48.24
CA ARG A 190 4.17 -9.79 47.12
C ARG A 190 5.37 -8.85 47.19
N SER A 191 5.33 -7.81 48.03
CA SER A 191 6.45 -6.88 48.23
C SER A 191 7.73 -7.56 48.74
N GLU A 192 7.65 -8.75 49.34
CA GLU A 192 8.81 -9.43 49.94
C GLU A 192 9.69 -10.17 48.92
N THR A 193 9.29 -10.30 47.64
CA THR A 193 10.01 -11.16 46.66
C THR A 193 10.56 -10.45 45.42
N GLU A 194 10.22 -9.19 45.13
CA GLU A 194 10.59 -8.57 43.85
C GLU A 194 11.47 -7.33 43.98
N ALA A 195 12.72 -7.46 43.56
CA ALA A 195 13.68 -6.35 43.47
C ALA A 195 13.36 -5.40 42.30
N PRO A 196 13.59 -4.08 42.45
CA PRO A 196 13.29 -3.09 41.41
C PRO A 196 14.21 -3.26 40.20
N GLN A 197 13.64 -3.54 39.02
CA GLN A 197 14.39 -3.77 37.79
C GLN A 197 14.86 -2.45 37.16
N ARG A 198 16.18 -2.20 37.18
CA ARG A 198 16.82 -1.15 36.37
C ARG A 198 16.76 -1.53 34.88
N ALA A 199 16.32 -0.61 34.02
CA ALA A 199 16.35 -0.79 32.57
C ALA A 199 17.79 -1.08 32.08
N GLY A 200 18.05 -2.33 31.69
CA GLY A 200 19.37 -2.78 31.22
C GLY A 200 19.76 -2.16 29.87
N ARG A 201 21.06 -2.31 29.50
CA ARG A 201 21.62 -1.86 28.20
C ARG A 201 20.77 -2.29 26.99
N SER A 202 20.18 -3.48 27.04
CA SER A 202 19.30 -4.03 26.00
C SER A 202 17.97 -3.28 25.83
N ALA A 203 17.38 -2.76 26.91
CA ALA A 203 16.17 -1.94 26.84
C ALA A 203 16.44 -0.56 26.22
N ARG A 204 17.63 0.01 26.46
CA ARG A 204 18.06 1.27 25.85
C ARG A 204 18.35 1.13 24.35
N LEU A 205 18.95 0.01 23.95
CA LEU A 205 19.18 -0.31 22.53
C LEU A 205 17.87 -0.53 21.77
N ALA A 206 16.90 -1.25 22.38
CA ALA A 206 15.58 -1.45 21.78
C ALA A 206 14.81 -0.14 21.63
N ALA A 207 14.86 0.75 22.64
CA ALA A 207 14.29 2.08 22.54
C ALA A 207 14.96 2.90 21.42
N PHE A 208 16.28 2.83 21.28
CA PHE A 208 16.99 3.50 20.19
C PHE A 208 16.57 2.97 18.81
N LEU A 209 16.54 1.64 18.60
CA LEU A 209 16.12 1.05 17.33
C LEU A 209 14.66 1.37 17.00
N LEU A 210 13.78 1.29 18.00
CA LEU A 210 12.38 1.68 17.85
C LEU A 210 12.25 3.16 17.44
N LEU A 211 13.00 4.05 18.11
CA LEU A 211 13.03 5.48 17.79
C LEU A 211 13.63 5.75 16.42
N SER A 212 14.60 4.95 15.95
CA SER A 212 15.14 5.07 14.60
C SER A 212 14.13 4.65 13.53
N VAL A 213 13.37 3.57 13.76
CA VAL A 213 12.30 3.13 12.85
C VAL A 213 11.14 4.14 12.85
N LEU A 214 10.75 4.62 14.03
CA LEU A 214 9.74 5.68 14.19
C LEU A 214 10.18 6.99 13.55
N GLY A 215 11.43 7.39 13.79
CA GLY A 215 12.03 8.59 13.21
C GLY A 215 12.12 8.49 11.69
N GLY A 216 12.52 7.33 11.17
CA GLY A 216 12.48 7.04 9.74
C GLY A 216 11.07 7.11 9.16
N TRP A 217 10.08 6.49 9.80
CA TRP A 217 8.69 6.56 9.38
C TRP A 217 8.14 7.99 9.38
N VAL A 218 8.43 8.77 10.44
CA VAL A 218 8.02 10.18 10.54
C VAL A 218 8.74 11.03 9.48
N LEU A 219 10.05 10.88 9.32
CA LEU A 219 10.81 11.64 8.32
C LEU A 219 10.37 11.31 6.90
N VAL A 220 10.10 10.05 6.59
CA VAL A 220 9.56 9.64 5.28
C VAL A 220 8.16 10.19 5.10
N SER A 221 7.27 10.08 6.09
CA SER A 221 5.90 10.61 6.00
C SER A 221 5.85 12.14 5.91
N PHE A 222 6.81 12.83 6.55
CA PHE A 222 6.92 14.30 6.53
C PHE A 222 7.62 14.83 5.26
N ASN A 223 8.62 14.12 4.73
CA ASN A 223 9.16 14.42 3.40
C ASN A 223 8.14 14.10 2.30
N LEU A 224 7.28 13.10 2.51
CA LEU A 224 6.20 12.76 1.57
C LEU A 224 5.15 13.88 1.49
N THR A 225 4.86 14.59 2.59
CA THR A 225 3.97 15.77 2.54
C THR A 225 4.60 16.96 1.79
N SER A 226 5.92 17.11 1.79
CA SER A 226 6.61 18.05 0.89
C SER A 226 6.67 17.56 -0.56
N VAL A 227 6.69 16.25 -0.82
CA VAL A 227 6.65 15.66 -2.18
C VAL A 227 5.24 15.68 -2.78
N LEU A 228 4.19 15.52 -1.97
CA LEU A 228 2.79 15.75 -2.37
C LEU A 228 2.52 17.21 -2.78
N HIS A 229 3.45 18.12 -2.49
CA HIS A 229 3.44 19.52 -2.90
C HIS A 229 4.51 19.88 -3.95
N THR A 230 5.33 18.93 -4.41
CA THR A 230 6.30 19.24 -5.48
C THR A 230 5.61 19.44 -6.83
N GLU A 231 6.06 20.49 -7.51
CA GLU A 231 5.70 20.87 -8.86
C GLU A 231 5.87 19.70 -9.84
N TYR A 232 5.08 19.77 -10.90
CA TYR A 232 5.27 19.07 -12.17
C TYR A 232 6.76 18.95 -12.53
N VAL A 233 7.30 17.73 -12.59
CA VAL A 233 8.62 17.45 -13.17
C VAL A 233 8.37 16.83 -14.55
N PRO A 234 8.64 17.55 -15.66
CA PRO A 234 8.36 17.09 -17.03
C PRO A 234 9.10 15.80 -17.43
N HIS A 235 10.01 15.30 -16.59
CA HIS A 235 10.78 14.09 -16.78
C HIS A 235 10.87 13.34 -15.44
N ALA A 236 9.77 12.73 -15.01
CA ALA A 236 9.76 11.95 -13.78
C ALA A 236 10.72 10.75 -13.91
N GLU A 237 11.94 10.91 -13.42
CA GLU A 237 12.89 9.82 -13.25
C GLU A 237 12.33 8.78 -12.26
N PRO A 238 12.51 7.48 -12.53
CA PRO A 238 13.12 6.89 -13.73
C PRO A 238 12.13 6.84 -14.92
N PRO A 239 12.63 6.84 -16.17
CA PRO A 239 11.78 6.77 -17.37
C PRO A 239 10.88 5.52 -17.37
N VAL A 240 9.76 5.59 -18.11
CA VAL A 240 8.92 4.40 -18.32
C VAL A 240 9.75 3.31 -18.97
N LEU A 241 9.63 2.08 -18.44
CA LEU A 241 10.35 0.93 -18.94
C LEU A 241 9.46 0.11 -19.87
N VAL A 242 10.00 -0.22 -21.02
CA VAL A 242 9.45 -1.16 -22.00
C VAL A 242 10.34 -2.41 -22.07
N ARG A 243 9.76 -3.55 -22.43
CA ARG A 243 10.47 -4.82 -22.54
C ARG A 243 10.98 -5.00 -23.96
N ASP A 244 12.29 -5.11 -24.10
CA ASP A 244 12.93 -5.40 -25.38
C ASP A 244 12.55 -6.79 -25.93
N ALA A 245 13.11 -7.18 -27.08
CA ALA A 245 12.85 -8.49 -27.68
C ALA A 245 13.22 -9.69 -26.77
N THR A 246 14.10 -9.50 -25.78
CA THR A 246 14.53 -10.52 -24.82
C THR A 246 13.68 -10.52 -23.54
N GLY A 247 12.75 -9.56 -23.40
CA GLY A 247 11.91 -9.37 -22.21
C GLY A 247 12.55 -8.50 -21.12
N THR A 248 13.74 -7.95 -21.40
CA THR A 248 14.50 -7.12 -20.46
C THR A 248 13.89 -5.72 -20.40
N PRO A 249 13.56 -5.19 -19.20
CA PRO A 249 13.12 -3.81 -19.06
C PRO A 249 14.24 -2.84 -19.46
N VAL A 250 13.97 -2.00 -20.46
CA VAL A 250 14.84 -0.92 -20.93
C VAL A 250 14.07 0.40 -20.92
N PRO A 251 14.74 1.55 -20.74
CA PRO A 251 14.09 2.85 -20.87
C PRO A 251 13.39 3.00 -22.22
N PHE A 252 12.18 3.56 -22.22
CA PHE A 252 11.53 4.02 -23.43
C PHE A 252 12.39 5.09 -24.11
N VAL A 253 12.56 4.95 -25.42
CA VAL A 253 13.27 5.91 -26.27
C VAL A 253 12.30 6.33 -27.35
N GLU A 254 12.04 7.64 -27.43
CA GLU A 254 11.13 8.22 -28.42
C GLU A 254 11.70 8.07 -29.84
N ASN A 255 10.80 7.91 -30.83
CA ASN A 255 11.14 7.92 -32.25
C ASN A 255 10.73 9.26 -32.86
N GLU A 256 11.68 9.97 -33.48
CA GLU A 256 11.49 11.31 -34.02
C GLU A 256 10.43 11.36 -35.13
N LEU A 257 10.42 10.36 -36.03
CA LEU A 257 9.47 10.29 -37.13
C LEU A 257 8.02 10.11 -36.64
N TRP A 258 7.81 9.18 -35.72
CA TRP A 258 6.51 8.99 -35.07
C TRP A 258 6.06 10.25 -34.33
N PHE A 259 6.94 10.91 -33.59
CA PHE A 259 6.59 12.14 -32.88
C PHE A 259 6.20 13.25 -33.86
N GLY A 260 6.93 13.41 -34.96
CA GLY A 260 6.63 14.38 -36.01
C GLY A 260 5.29 14.11 -36.69
N GLU A 261 5.09 12.90 -37.22
CA GLU A 261 3.93 12.55 -38.05
C GLU A 261 2.65 12.33 -37.24
N CYS A 262 2.74 11.84 -36.01
CA CYS A 262 1.58 11.52 -35.18
C CYS A 262 1.35 12.49 -34.02
N GLY A 263 2.37 13.26 -33.61
CA GLY A 263 2.37 14.04 -32.37
C GLY A 263 2.22 15.54 -32.54
N GLU A 264 2.88 16.14 -33.52
CA GLU A 264 2.83 17.59 -33.75
C GLU A 264 1.68 18.01 -34.68
N SER A 265 1.36 17.16 -35.65
CA SER A 265 0.52 17.46 -36.81
C SER A 265 -0.97 17.18 -36.61
N CYS A 266 -1.35 16.23 -35.73
CA CYS A 266 -2.72 15.69 -35.71
C CYS A 266 -3.41 15.75 -34.34
N HIS A 267 -2.78 15.23 -33.28
CA HIS A 267 -3.29 15.30 -31.91
C HIS A 267 -2.10 15.23 -30.94
N GLY A 268 -2.23 15.79 -29.73
CA GLY A 268 -1.20 15.58 -28.70
C GLY A 268 -0.83 14.10 -28.56
N VAL A 269 0.45 13.80 -28.38
CA VAL A 269 1.02 12.45 -28.51
C VAL A 269 0.31 11.42 -27.63
N PHE A 270 -0.32 10.42 -28.25
CA PHE A 270 -0.78 9.24 -27.55
C PHE A 270 0.37 8.26 -27.35
N HIS A 271 0.78 8.08 -26.10
CA HIS A 271 1.90 7.20 -25.81
C HIS A 271 1.64 5.75 -26.30
N PRO A 272 2.63 5.06 -26.93
CA PRO A 272 2.43 3.75 -27.56
C PRO A 272 1.93 2.66 -26.60
N THR A 273 2.20 2.82 -25.30
CA THR A 273 1.84 1.88 -24.23
C THR A 273 0.35 1.80 -23.92
N LEU A 274 -0.47 2.67 -24.53
CA LEU A 274 -1.92 2.77 -24.31
C LEU A 274 -2.76 1.94 -25.27
N LEU A 275 -2.16 1.30 -26.27
CA LEU A 275 -2.84 0.39 -27.17
C LEU A 275 -2.09 -0.94 -27.29
N PRO A 276 -2.82 -2.05 -27.45
CA PRO A 276 -2.19 -3.32 -27.80
C PRO A 276 -1.55 -3.28 -29.17
N GLU A 277 -0.55 -4.13 -29.36
CA GLU A 277 0.15 -4.36 -30.62
C GLU A 277 -0.81 -4.51 -31.81
N LYS A 278 -1.81 -5.39 -31.67
CA LYS A 278 -2.81 -5.63 -32.73
C LYS A 278 -3.61 -4.39 -33.10
N SER A 279 -3.88 -3.52 -32.13
CA SER A 279 -4.63 -2.29 -32.39
C SER A 279 -3.76 -1.29 -33.14
N TRP A 280 -2.47 -1.19 -32.81
CA TRP A 280 -1.53 -0.36 -33.58
C TRP A 280 -1.38 -0.81 -35.03
N VAL A 281 -1.27 -2.13 -35.27
CA VAL A 281 -1.22 -2.69 -36.63
C VAL A 281 -2.47 -2.28 -37.43
N LEU A 282 -3.65 -2.35 -36.83
CA LEU A 282 -4.90 -1.96 -37.49
C LEU A 282 -5.03 -0.44 -37.69
N VAL A 283 -4.53 0.37 -36.76
CA VAL A 283 -4.50 1.84 -36.90
C VAL A 283 -3.60 2.24 -38.08
N MET A 284 -2.39 1.69 -38.17
CA MET A 284 -1.44 1.99 -39.25
C MET A 284 -1.90 1.46 -40.61
N ALA A 285 -2.68 0.38 -40.63
CA ALA A 285 -3.23 -0.18 -41.86
C ALA A 285 -4.42 0.61 -42.44
N GLY A 286 -5.03 1.52 -41.66
CA GLY A 286 -6.21 2.29 -42.04
C GLY A 286 -6.01 3.80 -41.91
N LEU A 287 -4.82 4.29 -42.26
CA LEU A 287 -4.47 5.72 -42.18
C LEU A 287 -5.23 6.57 -43.23
N ASP A 288 -5.66 5.97 -44.33
CA ASP A 288 -6.46 6.60 -45.38
C ASP A 288 -7.87 7.01 -44.91
N GLU A 289 -8.39 6.34 -43.88
CA GLU A 289 -9.65 6.70 -43.20
C GLU A 289 -9.44 6.87 -41.68
N HIS A 290 -8.39 7.60 -41.29
CA HIS A 290 -8.00 7.83 -39.91
C HIS A 290 -8.99 8.72 -39.13
N PHE A 291 -10.04 8.09 -38.59
CA PHE A 291 -11.03 8.72 -37.70
C PHE A 291 -11.81 9.90 -38.28
N GLY A 292 -11.89 10.00 -39.61
CA GLY A 292 -12.58 11.07 -40.33
C GLY A 292 -11.66 11.96 -41.15
N ASP A 293 -10.35 11.78 -41.01
CA ASP A 293 -9.31 12.47 -41.77
C ASP A 293 -8.44 11.46 -42.55
N ASP A 294 -7.69 11.94 -43.54
CA ASP A 294 -6.67 11.17 -44.25
C ASP A 294 -5.31 11.49 -43.64
N ALA A 295 -4.69 10.48 -43.03
CA ALA A 295 -3.38 10.54 -42.38
C ALA A 295 -2.37 9.61 -43.08
N SER A 296 -2.57 9.33 -44.37
CA SER A 296 -1.68 8.47 -45.16
C SER A 296 -0.24 9.00 -45.14
N LEU A 297 0.72 8.09 -44.99
CA LEU A 297 2.17 8.35 -44.97
C LEU A 297 2.87 7.56 -46.07
N GLU A 298 4.14 7.87 -46.33
CA GLU A 298 4.92 7.09 -47.28
C GLU A 298 5.17 5.67 -46.75
N PRO A 299 5.28 4.65 -47.63
CA PRO A 299 5.35 3.25 -47.19
C PRO A 299 6.52 2.92 -46.24
N ASP A 300 7.67 3.58 -46.39
CA ASP A 300 8.83 3.44 -45.52
C ASP A 300 8.62 4.09 -44.15
N GLU A 301 7.91 5.23 -44.10
CA GLU A 301 7.51 5.88 -42.85
C GLU A 301 6.51 5.01 -42.06
N VAL A 302 5.53 4.43 -42.76
CA VAL A 302 4.57 3.47 -42.17
C VAL A 302 5.30 2.28 -41.55
N GLU A 303 6.29 1.72 -42.25
CA GLU A 303 7.07 0.57 -41.75
C GLU A 303 7.86 0.93 -40.48
N GLU A 304 8.55 2.08 -40.48
CA GLU A 304 9.33 2.54 -39.34
C GLU A 304 8.45 2.81 -38.11
N ILE A 305 7.39 3.60 -38.30
CA ILE A 305 6.47 3.99 -37.22
C ILE A 305 5.76 2.75 -36.66
N LEU A 306 5.29 1.84 -37.52
CA LEU A 306 4.63 0.62 -37.05
C LEU A 306 5.59 -0.25 -36.23
N LYS A 307 6.84 -0.42 -36.69
CA LYS A 307 7.85 -1.17 -35.94
C LYS A 307 8.10 -0.55 -34.56
N PHE A 308 8.17 0.78 -34.49
CA PHE A 308 8.29 1.51 -33.24
C PHE A 308 7.10 1.30 -32.30
N LEU A 309 5.87 1.48 -32.80
CA LEU A 309 4.63 1.34 -32.04
C LEU A 309 4.46 -0.08 -31.50
N VAL A 310 4.72 -1.11 -32.31
CA VAL A 310 4.66 -2.52 -31.91
C VAL A 310 5.69 -2.83 -30.82
N ALA A 311 6.93 -2.33 -30.97
CA ALA A 311 7.99 -2.53 -29.98
C ALA A 311 7.74 -1.82 -28.64
N ASN A 312 6.85 -0.82 -28.61
CA ASN A 312 6.52 -0.04 -27.42
C ASN A 312 5.03 -0.14 -27.03
N SER A 313 4.33 -1.14 -27.56
CA SER A 313 2.91 -1.40 -27.30
C SER A 313 2.62 -1.72 -25.83
N ALA A 314 1.33 -1.77 -25.47
CA ALA A 314 0.90 -2.09 -24.12
C ALA A 314 1.53 -3.40 -23.59
N GLU A 315 1.67 -4.43 -24.44
CA GLU A 315 2.28 -5.74 -24.14
C GLU A 315 3.74 -5.64 -23.70
N ARG A 316 4.45 -4.60 -24.17
CA ARG A 316 5.85 -4.37 -23.87
C ARG A 316 6.03 -3.49 -22.63
N SER A 317 5.01 -2.74 -22.23
CA SER A 317 5.13 -1.79 -21.13
C SER A 317 5.03 -2.43 -19.74
N THR A 318 5.71 -1.82 -18.77
CA THR A 318 5.69 -2.19 -17.35
C THR A 318 4.76 -1.31 -16.50
N THR A 319 4.06 -0.36 -17.12
CA THR A 319 3.17 0.57 -16.40
C THR A 319 1.88 -0.09 -15.95
N GLU A 320 1.31 0.36 -14.83
CA GLU A 320 -0.01 -0.11 -14.35
C GLU A 320 -1.09 0.06 -15.42
N ALA A 321 -1.13 1.23 -16.08
CA ALA A 321 -2.13 1.55 -17.10
C ALA A 321 -2.11 0.56 -18.27
N SER A 322 -0.93 0.28 -18.84
CA SER A 322 -0.80 -0.67 -19.95
C SER A 322 -1.21 -2.09 -19.55
N GLN A 323 -0.80 -2.55 -18.36
CA GLN A 323 -1.15 -3.87 -17.85
C GLN A 323 -2.66 -4.01 -17.62
N LYS A 324 -3.31 -2.97 -17.07
CA LYS A 324 -4.76 -2.96 -16.88
C LYS A 324 -5.53 -2.86 -18.18
N ILE A 325 -5.01 -2.16 -19.20
CA ILE A 325 -5.58 -2.16 -20.55
C ILE A 325 -5.63 -3.60 -21.09
N LEU A 326 -4.48 -4.28 -21.16
CA LEU A 326 -4.38 -5.65 -21.67
C LEU A 326 -5.28 -6.61 -20.90
N TRP A 327 -5.28 -6.53 -19.57
CA TRP A 327 -6.09 -7.39 -18.70
C TRP A 327 -7.59 -7.26 -19.01
N THR A 328 -8.07 -6.06 -19.30
CA THR A 328 -9.49 -5.85 -19.64
C THR A 328 -9.85 -6.18 -21.08
N MET A 329 -8.85 -6.44 -21.93
CA MET A 329 -9.05 -6.67 -23.35
C MET A 329 -9.23 -8.12 -23.75
N GLU A 330 -8.86 -9.08 -22.90
CA GLU A 330 -8.96 -10.52 -23.20
C GLU A 330 -10.40 -10.95 -23.59
N GLU A 331 -11.42 -10.18 -23.22
CA GLU A 331 -12.84 -10.39 -23.56
C GLU A 331 -13.36 -9.59 -24.77
N SER A 332 -12.53 -8.76 -25.44
CA SER A 332 -12.97 -7.80 -26.47
C SER A 332 -12.16 -7.86 -27.77
N SER A 333 -12.79 -7.55 -28.90
CA SER A 333 -12.09 -7.34 -30.18
C SER A 333 -11.11 -6.14 -30.10
N PRO A 334 -10.03 -6.13 -30.89
CA PRO A 334 -9.10 -5.00 -30.89
C PRO A 334 -9.85 -3.71 -31.23
N LEU A 335 -9.74 -2.70 -30.36
CA LEU A 335 -10.38 -1.40 -30.56
C LEU A 335 -9.30 -0.38 -30.96
N LEU A 336 -9.63 0.50 -31.89
CA LEU A 336 -8.67 1.46 -32.46
C LEU A 336 -8.54 2.74 -31.62
N ARG A 337 -9.51 3.02 -30.74
CA ARG A 337 -9.54 4.24 -29.92
C ARG A 337 -9.23 3.92 -28.46
N ILE A 338 -8.22 4.58 -27.90
CA ILE A 338 -7.85 4.47 -26.48
C ILE A 338 -9.05 4.80 -25.57
N THR A 339 -9.82 5.83 -25.92
CA THR A 339 -11.02 6.27 -25.18
C THR A 339 -12.19 5.28 -25.23
N ARG A 340 -12.07 4.20 -26.02
CA ARG A 340 -13.03 3.09 -26.06
C ARG A 340 -12.55 1.85 -25.31
N MET A 341 -11.30 1.83 -24.83
CA MET A 341 -10.79 0.73 -24.03
C MET A 341 -11.67 0.48 -22.80
N PRO A 342 -12.01 -0.78 -22.47
CA PRO A 342 -12.83 -1.08 -21.29
C PRO A 342 -12.23 -0.51 -20.00
N TYR A 343 -10.91 -0.62 -19.82
CA TYR A 343 -10.21 0.00 -18.70
C TYR A 343 -10.39 1.52 -18.64
N TRP A 344 -10.21 2.20 -19.78
CA TRP A 344 -10.37 3.66 -19.86
C TRP A 344 -11.79 4.08 -19.48
N LEU A 345 -12.81 3.43 -20.07
CA LEU A 345 -14.22 3.70 -19.78
C LEU A 345 -14.55 3.49 -18.30
N LYS A 346 -14.03 2.43 -17.70
CA LYS A 346 -14.22 2.14 -16.27
C LYS A 346 -13.62 3.23 -15.39
N LYS A 347 -12.36 3.60 -15.61
CA LYS A 347 -11.65 4.62 -14.81
C LYS A 347 -12.26 6.02 -14.96
N HIS A 348 -12.74 6.36 -16.16
CA HIS A 348 -13.32 7.67 -16.45
C HIS A 348 -14.84 7.75 -16.22
N SER A 349 -15.51 6.64 -15.87
CA SER A 349 -16.98 6.56 -15.70
C SER A 349 -17.60 7.55 -14.70
N LYS A 350 -16.81 8.08 -13.77
CA LYS A 350 -17.27 9.04 -12.74
C LYS A 350 -17.02 10.51 -13.11
N ILE A 351 -16.37 10.76 -14.24
CA ILE A 351 -16.12 12.12 -14.74
C ILE A 351 -17.39 12.59 -15.45
N LYS A 352 -17.89 13.77 -15.07
CA LYS A 352 -19.07 14.35 -15.69
C LYS A 352 -18.72 14.92 -17.07
N ASP A 353 -19.65 14.84 -18.01
CA ASP A 353 -19.48 15.36 -19.37
C ASP A 353 -19.10 16.85 -19.41
N GLU A 354 -19.57 17.63 -18.44
CA GLU A 354 -19.21 19.05 -18.24
C GLU A 354 -17.70 19.27 -18.15
N VAL A 355 -16.95 18.32 -17.59
CA VAL A 355 -15.49 18.40 -17.47
C VAL A 355 -14.83 18.33 -18.83
N TYR A 356 -15.29 17.45 -19.71
CA TYR A 356 -14.76 17.32 -21.06
C TYR A 356 -15.10 18.53 -21.95
N GLY A 357 -16.15 19.29 -21.61
CA GLY A 357 -16.52 20.53 -22.30
C GLY A 357 -15.75 21.77 -21.86
N ARG A 358 -14.89 21.70 -20.84
CA ARG A 358 -14.07 22.85 -20.38
C ARG A 358 -13.05 23.22 -21.44
N SER A 359 -12.77 24.51 -21.60
CA SER A 359 -11.72 24.98 -22.53
C SER A 359 -10.32 24.47 -22.17
N SER A 360 -10.10 24.08 -20.92
CA SER A 360 -8.86 23.49 -20.41
C SER A 360 -8.70 22.00 -20.81
N VAL A 361 -9.80 21.30 -21.11
CA VAL A 361 -9.80 19.85 -21.44
C VAL A 361 -10.17 19.62 -22.90
N THR A 362 -11.23 20.26 -23.39
CA THR A 362 -11.74 20.30 -24.77
C THR A 362 -12.29 18.97 -25.31
N SER A 363 -11.68 17.83 -24.94
CA SER A 363 -12.06 16.51 -25.42
C SER A 363 -11.60 15.41 -24.48
N PRO A 364 -12.32 14.26 -24.39
CA PRO A 364 -11.85 13.06 -23.70
C PRO A 364 -10.50 12.52 -24.21
N SER A 365 -10.11 12.89 -25.43
CA SER A 365 -8.84 12.51 -26.05
C SER A 365 -7.65 13.33 -25.56
N ASN A 366 -7.86 14.50 -24.93
CA ASN A 366 -6.79 15.36 -24.43
C ASN A 366 -6.30 14.87 -23.06
N CYS A 367 -5.67 13.70 -23.03
CA CYS A 367 -5.25 13.08 -21.78
C CYS A 367 -4.27 13.95 -21.00
N ALA A 368 -3.40 14.71 -21.68
CA ALA A 368 -2.41 15.59 -21.08
C ALA A 368 -3.03 16.77 -20.29
N ALA A 369 -4.29 17.14 -20.56
CA ALA A 369 -4.98 18.17 -19.78
C ALA A 369 -5.18 17.76 -18.32
N CYS A 370 -5.41 16.46 -18.06
CA CYS A 370 -5.69 15.93 -16.73
C CYS A 370 -4.52 15.11 -16.17
N HIS A 371 -3.74 14.46 -17.02
CA HIS A 371 -2.62 13.59 -16.63
C HIS A 371 -1.30 14.30 -16.89
N ARG A 372 -0.64 14.75 -15.82
CA ARG A 372 0.64 15.47 -15.92
C ARG A 372 1.76 14.64 -16.54
N ASP A 373 1.68 13.32 -16.40
CA ASP A 373 2.68 12.35 -16.88
C ASP A 373 2.25 11.65 -18.18
N ALA A 374 1.24 12.18 -18.89
CA ALA A 374 0.76 11.60 -20.14
C ALA A 374 1.85 11.49 -21.21
N ALA A 375 2.70 12.53 -21.33
CA ALA A 375 3.78 12.58 -22.32
C ALA A 375 4.80 11.46 -22.14
N VAL A 376 5.05 11.03 -20.90
CA VAL A 376 5.99 9.94 -20.59
C VAL A 376 5.30 8.58 -20.51
N GLY A 377 3.99 8.50 -20.74
CA GLY A 377 3.28 7.23 -20.84
C GLY A 377 2.97 6.49 -19.55
N ARG A 378 3.15 7.14 -18.39
CA ARG A 378 3.02 6.49 -17.07
C ARG A 378 1.57 6.41 -16.59
N PHE A 379 0.81 7.50 -16.72
CA PHE A 379 -0.60 7.61 -16.31
C PHE A 379 -0.84 7.20 -14.85
N ASP A 380 0.04 7.65 -13.95
CA ASP A 380 -0.02 7.38 -12.52
C ASP A 380 -1.21 8.10 -11.87
N ASP A 381 -1.99 7.37 -11.05
CA ASP A 381 -3.17 7.92 -10.38
C ASP A 381 -2.81 9.14 -9.47
N THR A 382 -1.56 9.25 -9.01
CA THR A 382 -1.08 10.39 -8.20
C THR A 382 -0.77 11.65 -9.03
N GLN A 383 -0.63 11.52 -10.35
CA GLN A 383 -0.30 12.61 -11.28
C GLN A 383 -1.54 13.22 -11.95
N ILE A 384 -2.73 12.82 -11.53
CA ILE A 384 -4.01 13.31 -12.05
C ILE A 384 -4.39 14.63 -11.40
N VAL A 385 -4.57 15.67 -12.21
CA VAL A 385 -5.15 16.95 -11.80
C VAL A 385 -6.14 17.41 -12.84
N VAL A 386 -7.42 17.42 -12.48
CA VAL A 386 -8.49 17.91 -13.36
C VAL A 386 -8.50 19.45 -13.29
N PRO A 387 -8.16 20.16 -14.38
CA PRO A 387 -8.16 21.61 -14.40
C PRO A 387 -9.60 22.14 -14.35
N ASP A 388 -9.77 23.32 -13.76
CA ASP A 388 -11.08 23.99 -13.66
C ASP A 388 -11.72 24.31 -15.01
#